data_AF-A0A2D9Z5K1-F1
#
_entry.id   AF-A0A2D9Z5K1-F1
#
_cell.length_a   1.000
_cell.length_b   1.000
_cell.length_c   1.000
_cell.angle_alpha   90.00
_cell.angle_beta   90.00
_cell.angle_gamma   90.00
#
_symmetry.space_group_name_H-M   'P 1'
#
loop_
_entity.id
_entity.type
_entity.pdbx_description
1 polymer ?
#
loop_
_entity_poly.entity_id
_entity_poly.type
_entity_poly.pdbx_seq_one_letter_code
_entity_poly.pdbx_strand_id
1 'polypeptide(L)'
;MFIFYRSFKMKCSLRKAGFTLLEVLMVVAMLAIVGGAIITSYGGLEDKAAKGTATHAIAAITEAFLVYDSTEGGLPNNLESLMAATPTSPQYQAAELDSSADAVSGEAMAGNLMSPKLTDKFGLQTASANHINALVAAGISKLRFMDLKGNDETVATLDIKAADGSDATDVGALSAISIPQHAFEAPRPGSGRNRGRGYYLNLAASTTPTPKLMYWGAAKADGTTAGGYDVIKVGGQANQILVGMGLGNASNLVGEGVFTNLLHAPYYGNVAKNEYCHYIALIDVASSPAKLVAVVDSRGDFLDEEFAEATGQKP
;
A
#
# COMPACT_ATOMS: atom_id res chain seq x y z
N MET A 1 7.78 85.54 -43.73
CA MET A 1 8.95 85.02 -43.01
C MET A 1 8.63 83.60 -42.58
N PHE A 2 9.06 82.61 -43.36
CA PHE A 2 8.76 81.19 -43.14
C PHE A 2 9.91 80.54 -42.35
N ILE A 3 9.60 79.99 -41.17
CA ILE A 3 10.55 79.25 -40.32
C ILE A 3 10.49 77.78 -40.72
N PHE A 4 11.61 77.24 -41.23
CA PHE A 4 11.76 75.85 -41.63
C PHE A 4 12.03 74.96 -40.40
N TYR A 5 11.16 73.99 -40.12
CA TYR A 5 11.40 72.92 -39.15
C TYR A 5 12.27 71.83 -39.78
N ARG A 6 13.45 71.55 -39.21
CA ARG A 6 14.33 70.45 -39.63
C ARG A 6 14.00 69.22 -38.78
N SER A 7 13.38 68.20 -39.39
CA SER A 7 13.06 66.92 -38.74
C SER A 7 14.33 66.09 -38.51
N PHE A 8 14.66 65.81 -37.25
CA PHE A 8 15.73 64.88 -36.88
C PHE A 8 15.17 63.45 -36.83
N LYS A 9 15.32 62.69 -37.92
CA LYS A 9 15.03 61.24 -37.92
C LYS A 9 16.20 60.50 -37.25
N MET A 10 16.06 60.15 -35.97
CA MET A 10 16.91 59.12 -35.36
C MET A 10 16.49 57.74 -35.88
N LYS A 11 17.32 57.13 -36.74
CA LYS A 11 17.25 55.69 -37.01
C LYS A 11 17.92 54.95 -35.86
N CYS A 12 17.16 54.33 -34.96
CA CYS A 12 17.70 53.34 -34.04
C CYS A 12 17.90 52.03 -34.82
N SER A 13 19.13 51.76 -35.27
CA SER A 13 19.45 50.47 -35.87
C SER A 13 19.68 49.46 -34.74
N LEU A 14 18.74 48.54 -34.55
CA LEU A 14 19.00 47.31 -33.79
C LEU A 14 20.06 46.51 -34.54
N ARG A 15 21.33 46.64 -34.12
CA ARG A 15 22.41 45.76 -34.58
C ARG A 15 22.09 44.36 -34.06
N LYS A 16 21.64 43.47 -34.95
CA LYS A 16 21.68 42.03 -34.68
C LYS A 16 23.15 41.62 -34.67
N ALA A 17 23.77 41.54 -33.49
CA ALA A 17 25.03 40.86 -33.32
C ALA A 17 24.79 39.39 -33.67
N GLY A 18 25.41 38.91 -34.75
CA GLY A 18 25.33 37.50 -35.11
C GLY A 18 25.99 36.68 -34.01
N PHE A 19 25.26 35.72 -33.43
CA PHE A 19 25.79 34.79 -32.44
C PHE A 19 27.06 34.14 -32.98
N THR A 20 28.16 34.27 -32.25
CA THR A 20 29.42 33.65 -32.65
C THR A 20 29.37 32.15 -32.32
N LEU A 21 30.00 31.33 -33.15
CA LEU A 21 30.08 29.88 -32.91
C LEU A 21 30.78 29.57 -31.57
N LEU A 22 31.68 30.44 -31.14
CA LEU A 22 32.38 30.36 -29.86
C LEU A 22 31.46 30.62 -28.67
N GLU A 23 30.54 31.59 -28.74
CA GLU A 23 29.53 31.82 -27.70
C GLU A 23 28.61 30.61 -27.53
N VAL A 24 28.12 30.04 -28.64
CA VAL A 24 27.24 28.88 -28.57
C VAL A 24 27.97 27.69 -27.95
N LEU A 25 29.24 27.47 -28.32
CA LEU A 25 30.04 26.38 -27.77
C LEU A 25 30.30 26.55 -26.27
N MET A 26 30.61 27.77 -25.82
CA MET A 26 30.78 28.08 -24.39
C MET A 26 29.50 27.82 -23.59
N VAL A 27 28.34 28.25 -24.12
CA VAL A 27 27.04 28.06 -23.44
C VAL A 27 26.70 26.57 -23.33
N VAL A 28 26.90 25.79 -24.40
CA VAL A 28 26.65 24.34 -24.36
C VAL A 28 27.60 23.65 -23.38
N ALA A 29 28.87 24.06 -23.32
CA ALA A 29 29.82 23.52 -22.34
C ALA A 29 29.40 23.83 -20.88
N MET A 30 28.97 25.07 -20.59
CA MET A 30 28.46 25.43 -19.27
C MET A 30 27.17 24.70 -18.92
N LEU A 31 26.23 24.56 -19.86
CA LEU A 31 25.01 23.80 -19.67
C LEU A 31 25.28 22.31 -19.43
N ALA A 32 26.28 21.72 -20.08
CA ALA A 32 26.64 20.32 -19.87
C ALA A 32 27.23 20.08 -18.45
N ILE A 33 28.10 20.98 -17.99
CA ILE A 33 28.70 20.88 -16.64
C ILE A 33 27.62 21.09 -15.56
N VAL A 34 26.81 22.14 -15.69
CA VAL A 34 25.73 22.44 -14.74
C VAL A 34 24.65 21.36 -14.78
N GLY A 35 24.27 20.88 -15.96
CA GLY A 35 23.29 19.82 -16.14
C GLY A 35 23.70 18.50 -15.47
N GLY A 36 24.96 18.09 -15.60
CA GLY A 36 25.47 16.88 -14.93
C GLY A 36 25.42 16.95 -13.40
N ALA A 37 25.76 18.11 -12.82
CA ALA A 37 25.71 18.32 -11.37
C ALA A 37 24.27 18.41 -10.83
N ILE A 38 23.34 18.97 -11.60
CA ILE A 38 21.92 19.08 -11.23
C ILE A 38 21.27 17.68 -11.23
N ILE A 39 21.48 16.85 -12.26
CA ILE A 39 20.84 15.52 -12.34
C ILE A 39 21.19 14.64 -11.13
N THR A 40 22.46 14.65 -10.71
CA THR A 40 22.92 13.87 -9.55
C THR A 40 22.38 14.40 -8.23
N SER A 41 22.11 15.71 -8.12
CA SER A 41 21.54 16.32 -6.91
C SER A 41 20.02 16.11 -6.80
N TYR A 42 19.32 15.96 -7.92
CA TYR A 42 17.86 15.75 -7.94
C TYR A 42 17.44 14.28 -7.82
N GLY A 43 18.27 13.33 -8.27
CA GLY A 43 17.93 11.90 -8.27
C GLY A 43 17.66 11.29 -6.89
N GLY A 44 18.20 11.84 -5.80
CA GLY A 44 17.94 11.36 -4.44
C GLY A 44 16.90 12.17 -3.64
N LEU A 45 16.44 13.30 -4.17
CA LEU A 45 15.46 14.15 -3.48
C LEU A 45 14.06 13.56 -3.51
N GLU A 46 13.70 12.84 -4.58
CA GLU A 46 12.41 12.16 -4.70
C GLU A 46 12.26 11.04 -3.67
N ASP A 47 13.28 10.18 -3.53
CA ASP A 47 13.32 9.14 -2.51
C ASP A 47 13.25 9.73 -1.09
N LYS A 48 14.03 10.78 -0.83
CA LYS A 48 14.04 11.45 0.47
C LYS A 48 12.70 12.10 0.80
N ALA A 49 12.04 12.71 -0.19
CA ALA A 49 10.72 13.31 -0.04
C ALA A 49 9.64 12.24 0.18
N ALA A 50 9.72 11.10 -0.53
CA ALA A 50 8.82 9.98 -0.34
C ALA A 50 8.89 9.42 1.08
N LYS A 51 10.10 9.18 1.60
CA LYS A 51 10.33 8.70 2.99
C LYS A 51 9.92 9.72 4.05
N GLY A 52 10.19 11.01 3.81
CA GLY A 52 9.72 12.09 4.68
C GLY A 52 8.19 12.16 4.76
N THR A 53 7.51 11.96 3.63
CA THR A 53 6.04 11.86 3.58
C THR A 53 5.55 10.61 4.30
N ALA A 54 6.24 9.49 4.16
CA ALA A 54 5.90 8.24 4.80
C ALA A 54 5.98 8.31 6.32
N THR A 55 6.98 9.00 6.88
CA THR A 55 7.10 9.23 8.33
C THR A 55 5.83 9.91 8.88
N HIS A 56 5.35 10.95 8.18
CA HIS A 56 4.12 11.64 8.56
C HIS A 56 2.86 10.80 8.33
N ALA A 57 2.81 10.03 7.23
CA ALA A 57 1.69 9.15 6.92
C ALA A 57 1.55 8.04 7.97
N ILE A 58 2.65 7.38 8.37
CA ILE A 58 2.64 6.35 9.42
C ILE A 58 2.05 6.92 10.71
N ALA A 59 2.52 8.08 11.16
CA ALA A 59 1.99 8.73 12.36
C ALA A 59 0.50 9.06 12.22
N ALA A 60 0.09 9.65 11.09
CA ALA A 60 -1.30 10.01 10.85
C ALA A 60 -2.24 8.79 10.80
N ILE A 61 -1.78 7.67 10.23
CA ILE A 61 -2.54 6.43 10.15
C ILE A 61 -2.67 5.80 11.53
N THR A 62 -1.59 5.75 12.31
CA THR A 62 -1.64 5.24 13.69
C THR A 62 -2.67 6.02 14.50
N GLU A 63 -2.66 7.36 14.44
CA GLU A 63 -3.67 8.18 15.10
C GLU A 63 -5.08 7.92 14.56
N ALA A 64 -5.25 7.78 13.24
CA ALA A 64 -6.55 7.48 12.66
C ALA A 64 -7.15 6.15 13.17
N PHE A 65 -6.32 5.11 13.31
CA PHE A 65 -6.75 3.85 13.93
C PHE A 65 -7.11 4.01 15.41
N LEU A 66 -6.31 4.75 16.18
CA LEU A 66 -6.56 4.97 17.61
C LEU A 66 -7.85 5.76 17.84
N VAL A 67 -8.09 6.80 17.05
CA VAL A 67 -9.35 7.57 17.12
C VAL A 67 -10.51 6.69 16.67
N TYR A 68 -10.38 5.94 15.58
CA TYR A 68 -11.42 5.01 15.11
C TYR A 68 -11.80 4.00 16.19
N ASP A 69 -10.82 3.33 16.82
CA ASP A 69 -11.05 2.39 17.92
C ASP A 69 -11.78 3.05 19.09
N SER A 70 -11.39 4.27 19.45
CA SER A 70 -12.04 5.03 20.52
C SER A 70 -13.47 5.50 20.17
N THR A 71 -13.78 5.77 18.89
CA THR A 71 -15.08 6.34 18.48
C THR A 71 -16.08 5.30 18.03
N GLU A 72 -15.62 4.23 17.38
CA GLU A 72 -16.45 3.18 16.79
C GLU A 72 -16.48 1.91 17.66
N GLY A 73 -15.61 1.82 18.68
CA GLY A 73 -15.61 0.72 19.66
C GLY A 73 -14.91 -0.55 19.18
N GLY A 74 -14.00 -0.43 18.22
CA GLY A 74 -13.18 -1.53 17.71
C GLY A 74 -12.26 -1.09 16.56
N LEU A 75 -11.33 -1.96 16.19
CA LEU A 75 -10.44 -1.76 15.05
C LEU A 75 -11.21 -1.77 13.71
N PRO A 76 -10.68 -1.08 12.69
CA PRO A 76 -11.25 -1.08 11.35
C PRO A 76 -11.38 -2.49 10.77
N ASN A 77 -12.50 -2.72 10.11
CA ASN A 77 -12.82 -3.98 9.45
C ASN A 77 -12.37 -3.98 7.99
N ASN A 78 -12.44 -5.16 7.35
CA ASN A 78 -12.19 -5.35 5.92
C ASN A 78 -10.77 -4.94 5.47
N LEU A 79 -9.80 -5.13 6.35
CA LEU A 79 -8.37 -4.92 6.08
C LEU A 79 -7.85 -5.96 5.06
N GLU A 80 -6.73 -5.64 4.41
CA GLU A 80 -6.10 -6.49 3.40
C GLU A 80 -5.18 -7.51 4.07
N SER A 81 -5.35 -8.78 3.74
CA SER A 81 -4.61 -9.86 4.38
C SER A 81 -3.15 -10.00 3.92
N LEU A 82 -2.78 -9.32 2.82
CA LEU A 82 -1.52 -9.49 2.10
C LEU A 82 -1.33 -10.90 1.51
N MET A 83 -2.43 -11.67 1.40
CA MET A 83 -2.43 -13.06 0.94
C MET A 83 -3.40 -13.28 -0.21
N ALA A 84 -3.15 -14.36 -0.94
CA ALA A 84 -4.09 -14.93 -1.91
C ALA A 84 -4.53 -16.32 -1.47
N ALA A 85 -5.79 -16.67 -1.74
CA ALA A 85 -6.36 -17.95 -1.40
C ALA A 85 -7.54 -18.31 -2.31
N THR A 86 -7.84 -19.60 -2.47
CA THR A 86 -9.02 -20.07 -3.19
C THR A 86 -10.22 -20.03 -2.24
N PRO A 87 -11.27 -19.24 -2.55
CA PRO A 87 -12.48 -19.21 -1.74
C PRO A 87 -13.25 -20.52 -1.85
N THR A 88 -13.84 -20.97 -0.74
CA THR A 88 -14.77 -22.10 -0.71
C THR A 88 -16.19 -21.59 -0.86
N SER A 89 -16.91 -22.06 -1.87
CA SER A 89 -18.31 -21.68 -2.15
C SER A 89 -18.56 -20.15 -2.16
N PRO A 90 -17.80 -19.36 -2.93
CA PRO A 90 -17.92 -17.91 -2.95
C PRO A 90 -19.35 -17.48 -3.32
N GLN A 91 -19.85 -16.45 -2.62
CA GLN A 91 -21.17 -15.85 -2.84
C GLN A 91 -21.00 -14.41 -3.27
N TYR A 92 -21.75 -13.96 -4.27
CA TYR A 92 -21.80 -12.55 -4.63
C TYR A 92 -22.78 -11.80 -3.74
N GLN A 93 -22.31 -10.68 -3.18
CA GLN A 93 -23.03 -9.85 -2.23
C GLN A 93 -23.41 -8.54 -2.91
N ALA A 94 -24.62 -8.49 -3.49
CA ALA A 94 -25.06 -7.36 -4.30
C ALA A 94 -25.10 -6.01 -3.55
N ALA A 95 -25.28 -6.03 -2.23
CA ALA A 95 -25.27 -4.82 -1.40
C ALA A 95 -23.87 -4.22 -1.24
N GLU A 96 -22.83 -5.04 -1.34
CA GLU A 96 -21.43 -4.66 -1.15
C GLU A 96 -20.65 -4.59 -2.47
N LEU A 97 -21.29 -5.01 -3.58
CA LEU A 97 -20.67 -5.09 -4.91
C LEU A 97 -19.37 -5.92 -4.87
N ASP A 98 -19.38 -7.00 -4.10
CA ASP A 98 -18.19 -7.81 -3.80
C ASP A 98 -18.55 -9.29 -3.67
N SER A 99 -17.53 -10.14 -3.73
CA SER A 99 -17.63 -11.57 -3.40
C SER A 99 -17.25 -11.81 -1.94
N SER A 100 -17.97 -12.72 -1.30
CA SER A 100 -17.71 -13.19 0.06
C SER A 100 -17.42 -14.68 0.08
N ALA A 101 -16.59 -15.12 1.01
CA ALA A 101 -16.43 -16.54 1.35
C ALA A 101 -16.47 -16.74 2.87
N ASP A 102 -16.83 -17.94 3.30
CA ASP A 102 -16.78 -18.33 4.72
C ASP A 102 -15.60 -19.27 5.02
N ALA A 103 -14.92 -19.79 4.00
CA ALA A 103 -13.70 -20.56 4.16
C ALA A 103 -12.79 -20.37 2.94
N VAL A 104 -11.49 -20.61 3.15
CA VAL A 104 -10.46 -20.50 2.11
C VAL A 104 -9.53 -21.70 2.15
N SER A 105 -8.82 -21.93 1.05
CA SER A 105 -7.79 -22.97 0.95
C SER A 105 -6.63 -22.53 0.06
N GLY A 106 -5.49 -23.20 0.20
CA GLY A 106 -4.31 -22.95 -0.65
C GLY A 106 -3.66 -21.59 -0.39
N GLU A 107 -3.79 -21.04 0.82
CA GLU A 107 -3.33 -19.68 1.10
C GLU A 107 -1.82 -19.56 0.89
N ALA A 108 -1.45 -18.52 0.14
CA ALA A 108 -0.10 -18.12 -0.21
C ALA A 108 0.05 -16.59 -0.03
N MET A 109 1.27 -16.11 0.16
CA MET A 109 1.53 -14.67 0.15
C MET A 109 1.18 -14.07 -1.22
N ALA A 110 0.76 -12.81 -1.24
CA ALA A 110 0.46 -12.09 -2.48
C ALA A 110 1.76 -11.84 -3.28
N GLY A 111 2.03 -12.71 -4.26
CA GLY A 111 3.35 -12.99 -4.85
C GLY A 111 4.15 -11.76 -5.25
N ASN A 112 4.10 -11.38 -6.53
CA ASN A 112 4.88 -10.26 -7.06
C ASN A 112 4.38 -8.87 -6.60
N LEU A 113 3.37 -8.81 -5.73
CA LEU A 113 2.93 -7.58 -5.09
C LEU A 113 3.78 -7.25 -3.86
N MET A 114 4.28 -8.25 -3.14
CA MET A 114 5.10 -8.00 -1.96
C MET A 114 6.56 -7.78 -2.35
N SER A 115 7.15 -6.68 -1.88
CA SER A 115 8.58 -6.47 -2.05
C SER A 115 9.36 -7.59 -1.32
N PRO A 116 10.56 -7.99 -1.81
CA PRO A 116 11.36 -9.02 -1.15
C PRO A 116 11.63 -8.69 0.33
N LYS A 117 11.89 -7.40 0.62
CA LYS A 117 12.12 -6.91 1.99
C LYS A 117 10.89 -7.10 2.89
N LEU A 118 9.68 -6.87 2.38
CA LEU A 118 8.45 -7.08 3.13
C LEU A 118 8.21 -8.58 3.38
N THR A 119 8.40 -9.40 2.35
CA THR A 119 8.24 -10.86 2.42
C THR A 119 9.11 -11.48 3.51
N ASP A 120 10.36 -11.04 3.64
CA ASP A 120 11.29 -11.54 4.64
C ASP A 120 10.90 -11.19 6.09
N LYS A 121 10.04 -10.18 6.29
CA LYS A 121 9.57 -9.75 7.63
C LYS A 121 8.33 -10.53 8.10
N PHE A 122 7.71 -11.35 7.25
CA PHE A 122 6.48 -12.09 7.58
C PHE A 122 6.62 -13.61 7.47
N GLY A 123 5.91 -14.33 8.34
CA GLY A 123 5.74 -15.77 8.30
C GLY A 123 4.28 -16.15 8.11
N LEU A 124 3.97 -16.88 7.04
CA LEU A 124 2.62 -17.35 6.73
C LEU A 124 2.29 -18.64 7.51
N GLN A 125 1.31 -18.59 8.42
CA GLN A 125 0.95 -19.73 9.28
C GLN A 125 -0.57 -19.81 9.52
N THR A 126 -1.11 -21.02 9.62
CA THR A 126 -2.51 -21.29 10.00
C THR A 126 -2.78 -20.73 11.39
N ALA A 127 -3.70 -19.77 11.51
CA ALA A 127 -3.93 -19.08 12.78
C ALA A 127 -4.57 -19.99 13.84
N SER A 128 -4.30 -19.76 15.12
CA SER A 128 -5.09 -20.42 16.17
C SER A 128 -6.51 -19.85 16.20
N ALA A 129 -7.47 -20.66 16.66
CA ALA A 129 -8.84 -20.18 16.90
C ALA A 129 -8.88 -18.99 17.86
N ASN A 130 -7.97 -18.94 18.83
CA ASN A 130 -7.86 -17.83 19.77
C ASN A 130 -7.46 -16.52 19.07
N HIS A 131 -6.54 -16.56 18.11
CA HIS A 131 -6.14 -15.38 17.35
C HIS A 131 -7.30 -14.87 16.48
N ILE A 132 -8.06 -15.76 15.82
CA ILE A 132 -9.25 -15.37 15.06
C ILE A 132 -10.31 -14.76 15.98
N ASN A 133 -10.57 -15.38 17.14
CA ASN A 133 -11.51 -14.85 18.12
C ASN A 133 -11.09 -13.47 18.66
N ALA A 134 -9.79 -13.25 18.87
CA ALA A 134 -9.26 -11.96 19.29
C ALA A 134 -9.49 -10.86 18.23
N LEU A 135 -9.30 -11.18 16.94
CA LEU A 135 -9.58 -10.27 15.83
C LEU A 135 -11.07 -9.92 15.72
N VAL A 136 -11.93 -10.95 15.79
CA VAL A 136 -13.39 -10.75 15.75
C VAL A 136 -13.86 -9.94 16.97
N ALA A 137 -13.30 -10.19 18.16
CA ALA A 137 -13.59 -9.41 19.36
C ALA A 137 -13.12 -7.96 19.26
N ALA A 138 -12.09 -7.67 18.45
CA ALA A 138 -11.65 -6.33 18.14
C ALA A 138 -12.47 -5.65 17.03
N GLY A 139 -13.47 -6.30 16.44
CA GLY A 139 -14.30 -5.74 15.36
C GLY A 139 -13.89 -6.17 13.94
N ILE A 140 -12.75 -6.85 13.79
CA ILE A 140 -12.26 -7.37 12.51
C ILE A 140 -12.98 -8.69 12.21
N SER A 141 -14.13 -8.58 11.56
CA SER A 141 -15.00 -9.71 11.16
C SER A 141 -14.86 -10.09 9.68
N LYS A 142 -14.28 -9.21 8.86
CA LYS A 142 -14.00 -9.39 7.44
C LYS A 142 -12.52 -9.14 7.18
N LEU A 143 -11.92 -10.00 6.39
CA LEU A 143 -10.52 -9.87 5.97
C LEU A 143 -10.42 -10.11 4.46
N ARG A 144 -9.75 -9.22 3.72
CA ARG A 144 -9.67 -9.30 2.26
C ARG A 144 -8.52 -10.16 1.78
N PHE A 145 -8.83 -11.06 0.87
CA PHE A 145 -7.88 -11.93 0.19
C PHE A 145 -7.92 -11.66 -1.30
N MET A 146 -6.80 -11.90 -1.96
CA MET A 146 -6.82 -12.10 -3.40
C MET A 146 -7.27 -13.53 -3.73
N ASP A 147 -7.89 -13.70 -4.88
CA ASP A 147 -8.11 -15.00 -5.47
C ASP A 147 -6.76 -15.64 -5.83
N LEU A 148 -6.56 -16.90 -5.44
CA LEU A 148 -5.31 -17.61 -5.66
C LEU A 148 -4.97 -17.77 -7.15
N LYS A 149 -5.97 -17.95 -8.03
CA LYS A 149 -5.73 -18.00 -9.47
C LYS A 149 -5.26 -16.65 -10.02
N GLY A 150 -5.67 -15.57 -9.35
CA GLY A 150 -5.18 -14.23 -9.61
C GLY A 150 -3.75 -13.97 -9.10
N ASN A 151 -3.15 -14.89 -8.34
CA ASN A 151 -1.81 -14.77 -7.76
C ASN A 151 -0.76 -15.53 -8.58
N ASP A 152 -0.77 -15.33 -9.90
CA ASP A 152 0.11 -16.02 -10.84
C ASP A 152 0.55 -15.08 -11.98
N GLU A 153 1.55 -15.50 -12.73
CA GLU A 153 2.12 -14.81 -13.90
C GLU A 153 1.49 -15.26 -15.22
N THR A 154 0.39 -15.99 -15.16
CA THR A 154 -0.38 -16.44 -16.32
C THR A 154 -1.77 -15.79 -16.37
N VAL A 155 -2.46 -15.98 -17.49
CA VAL A 155 -3.85 -15.54 -17.63
C VAL A 155 -4.75 -16.56 -16.93
N ALA A 156 -5.63 -16.10 -16.05
CA ALA A 156 -6.51 -16.96 -15.28
C ALA A 156 -7.90 -16.37 -15.08
N THR A 157 -8.92 -17.22 -15.16
CA THR A 157 -10.29 -16.90 -14.72
C THR A 157 -10.38 -17.08 -13.20
N LEU A 158 -10.81 -16.05 -12.49
CA LEU A 158 -10.93 -16.08 -11.02
C LEU A 158 -12.08 -16.98 -10.55
N ASP A 159 -12.02 -17.46 -9.30
CA ASP A 159 -13.09 -18.23 -8.65
C ASP A 159 -14.21 -17.34 -8.07
N ILE A 160 -14.07 -16.02 -8.19
CA ILE A 160 -14.98 -15.01 -7.65
C ILE A 160 -15.74 -14.26 -8.75
N LYS A 161 -16.83 -13.57 -8.38
CA LYS A 161 -17.58 -12.71 -9.29
C LYS A 161 -16.97 -11.31 -9.37
N ALA A 162 -17.20 -10.64 -10.49
CA ALA A 162 -16.92 -9.22 -10.63
C ALA A 162 -17.87 -8.38 -9.76
N ALA A 163 -17.53 -7.11 -9.57
CA ALA A 163 -18.28 -6.16 -8.75
C ALA A 163 -19.73 -5.90 -9.20
N ASP A 164 -20.11 -6.30 -10.42
CA ASP A 164 -21.50 -6.22 -10.91
C ASP A 164 -22.24 -7.57 -10.85
N GLY A 165 -21.62 -8.61 -10.27
CA GLY A 165 -22.15 -9.96 -10.17
C GLY A 165 -21.95 -10.83 -11.41
N SER A 166 -21.35 -10.29 -12.48
CA SER A 166 -20.93 -11.09 -13.63
C SER A 166 -19.73 -11.99 -13.29
N ASP A 167 -19.45 -12.97 -14.14
CA ASP A 167 -18.22 -13.75 -14.00
C ASP A 167 -17.00 -12.82 -14.13
N ALA A 168 -16.06 -12.92 -13.19
CA ALA A 168 -14.82 -12.18 -13.28
C ALA A 168 -14.10 -12.58 -14.59
N THR A 169 -13.82 -11.59 -15.43
CA THR A 169 -13.09 -11.83 -16.67
C THR A 169 -11.65 -12.20 -16.37
N ASP A 170 -11.04 -12.97 -17.27
CA ASP A 170 -9.64 -13.38 -17.16
C ASP A 170 -8.72 -12.22 -16.78
N VAL A 171 -8.02 -12.39 -15.66
CA VAL A 171 -6.95 -11.50 -15.23
C VAL A 171 -5.64 -11.98 -15.86
N GLY A 172 -4.79 -11.04 -16.25
CA GLY A 172 -3.46 -11.36 -16.77
C GLY A 172 -2.44 -11.57 -15.64
N ALA A 173 -1.17 -11.69 -16.04
CA ALA A 173 -0.04 -11.83 -15.13
C ALA A 173 -0.05 -10.78 -14.01
N LEU A 174 0.28 -11.18 -12.79
CA LEU A 174 0.30 -10.31 -11.62
C LEU A 174 1.33 -9.19 -11.75
N SER A 175 2.52 -9.47 -12.30
CA SER A 175 3.53 -8.43 -12.61
C SER A 175 3.03 -7.33 -13.58
N ALA A 176 2.00 -7.62 -14.37
CA ALA A 176 1.40 -6.68 -15.32
C ALA A 176 0.15 -5.97 -14.74
N ILE A 177 -0.10 -6.05 -13.44
CA ILE A 177 -1.25 -5.41 -12.80
C ILE A 177 -1.23 -3.89 -13.07
N SER A 178 -2.36 -3.35 -13.52
CA SER A 178 -2.44 -1.96 -13.99
C SER A 178 -2.58 -0.92 -12.87
N ILE A 179 -2.99 -1.37 -11.68
CA ILE A 179 -3.19 -0.60 -10.44
C ILE A 179 -2.98 -1.58 -9.27
N PRO A 180 -1.75 -1.79 -8.77
CA PRO A 180 -1.46 -2.75 -7.71
C PRO A 180 -2.27 -2.52 -6.43
N GLN A 181 -2.56 -1.26 -6.11
CA GLN A 181 -3.37 -0.89 -4.95
C GLN A 181 -4.80 -1.42 -4.99
N HIS A 182 -5.30 -1.83 -6.16
CA HIS A 182 -6.62 -2.45 -6.29
C HIS A 182 -6.52 -3.98 -6.36
N ALA A 183 -5.41 -4.59 -5.96
CA ALA A 183 -5.27 -6.04 -6.01
C ALA A 183 -6.31 -6.75 -5.13
N PHE A 184 -6.58 -6.22 -3.94
CA PHE A 184 -7.54 -6.75 -2.97
C PHE A 184 -8.97 -6.22 -3.14
N GLU A 185 -9.21 -5.41 -4.18
CA GLU A 185 -10.55 -4.93 -4.53
C GLU A 185 -11.31 -5.94 -5.38
N ALA A 186 -12.64 -5.87 -5.35
CA ALA A 186 -13.49 -6.69 -6.20
C ALA A 186 -13.08 -6.57 -7.69
N PRO A 187 -13.11 -7.67 -8.47
CA PRO A 187 -12.77 -7.62 -9.88
C PRO A 187 -13.68 -6.66 -10.65
N ARG A 188 -13.07 -5.84 -11.50
CA ARG A 188 -13.85 -4.92 -12.33
C ARG A 188 -14.48 -5.67 -13.51
N PRO A 189 -15.75 -5.44 -13.84
CA PRO A 189 -16.37 -6.07 -15.00
C PRO A 189 -15.73 -5.64 -16.33
N GLY A 190 -15.78 -6.56 -17.30
CA GLY A 190 -15.31 -6.35 -18.67
C GLY A 190 -13.87 -6.80 -18.93
N SER A 191 -13.55 -7.10 -20.19
CA SER A 191 -12.27 -7.70 -20.59
C SER A 191 -11.07 -6.74 -20.52
N GLY A 192 -9.87 -7.32 -20.41
CA GLY A 192 -8.60 -6.58 -20.42
C GLY A 192 -8.36 -5.73 -19.16
N ARG A 193 -9.07 -6.03 -18.07
CA ARG A 193 -8.92 -5.34 -16.78
C ARG A 193 -7.99 -6.16 -15.88
N ASN A 194 -6.69 -5.88 -15.96
CA ASN A 194 -5.72 -6.55 -15.10
C ASN A 194 -5.58 -5.85 -13.73
N ARG A 195 -6.64 -5.88 -12.92
CA ARG A 195 -6.74 -5.28 -11.57
C ARG A 195 -8.04 -5.74 -10.90
N GLY A 196 -8.13 -5.66 -9.58
CA GLY A 196 -9.28 -6.18 -8.85
C GLY A 196 -9.25 -7.70 -8.89
N ARG A 197 -8.74 -8.31 -7.83
CA ARG A 197 -8.66 -9.77 -7.71
C ARG A 197 -9.16 -10.23 -6.35
N GLY A 198 -9.76 -9.32 -5.58
CA GLY A 198 -10.05 -9.50 -4.19
C GLY A 198 -11.48 -9.92 -3.90
N TYR A 199 -11.63 -10.53 -2.73
CA TYR A 199 -12.89 -10.86 -2.09
C TYR A 199 -12.67 -10.77 -0.58
N TYR A 200 -13.73 -10.75 0.22
CA TYR A 200 -13.59 -10.84 1.67
C TYR A 200 -13.93 -12.22 2.22
N LEU A 201 -13.18 -12.64 3.22
CA LEU A 201 -13.47 -13.79 4.06
C LEU A 201 -14.21 -13.31 5.31
N ASN A 202 -15.35 -13.94 5.60
CA ASN A 202 -16.07 -13.77 6.87
C ASN A 202 -15.35 -14.55 7.97
N LEU A 203 -14.57 -13.85 8.80
CA LEU A 203 -13.82 -14.46 9.89
C LEU A 203 -14.75 -15.07 10.96
N ALA A 204 -15.91 -14.45 11.21
CA ALA A 204 -16.89 -14.95 12.18
C ALA A 204 -17.61 -16.24 11.72
N ALA A 205 -17.68 -16.47 10.40
CA ALA A 205 -18.24 -17.69 9.82
C ALA A 205 -17.16 -18.75 9.53
N SER A 206 -15.89 -18.41 9.76
CA SER A 206 -14.77 -19.27 9.39
C SER A 206 -14.78 -20.59 10.17
N THR A 207 -14.83 -21.69 9.42
CA THR A 207 -14.84 -23.04 9.96
C THR A 207 -13.45 -23.66 9.92
N THR A 208 -13.19 -24.64 10.79
CA THR A 208 -11.90 -25.32 10.87
C THR A 208 -11.53 -26.02 9.54
N PRO A 209 -10.28 -25.88 9.04
CA PRO A 209 -9.18 -25.11 9.62
C PRO A 209 -9.35 -23.60 9.43
N THR A 210 -8.98 -22.86 10.47
CA THR A 210 -8.86 -21.39 10.45
C THR A 210 -7.92 -20.92 9.33
N PRO A 211 -8.13 -19.70 8.80
CA PRO A 211 -7.29 -19.19 7.73
C PRO A 211 -5.85 -18.96 8.21
N LYS A 212 -4.91 -18.98 7.27
CA LYS A 212 -3.56 -18.47 7.55
C LYS A 212 -3.58 -16.95 7.77
N LEU A 213 -2.60 -16.46 8.55
CA LEU A 213 -2.32 -15.04 8.76
C LEU A 213 -0.82 -14.75 8.55
N MET A 214 -0.51 -13.48 8.33
CA MET A 214 0.86 -12.97 8.15
C MET A 214 1.46 -12.58 9.50
N TYR A 215 2.21 -13.48 10.13
CA TYR A 215 2.84 -13.24 11.43
C TYR A 215 4.12 -12.43 11.27
N TRP A 216 4.28 -11.38 12.07
CA TRP A 216 5.45 -10.51 12.02
C TRP A 216 6.68 -11.14 12.69
N GLY A 217 7.81 -11.10 12.01
CA GLY A 217 9.10 -11.59 12.51
C GLY A 217 9.05 -13.06 12.90
N ALA A 218 9.54 -13.36 14.11
CA ALA A 218 9.62 -14.73 14.61
C ALA A 218 8.28 -15.28 15.15
N ALA A 219 7.22 -14.48 15.20
CA ALA A 219 5.96 -14.85 15.84
C ALA A 219 5.32 -16.10 15.20
N LYS A 220 4.69 -16.93 16.03
CA LYS A 220 4.02 -18.16 15.58
C LYS A 220 2.53 -18.14 15.90
N ALA A 221 1.80 -18.96 15.13
CA ALA A 221 0.38 -19.17 15.33
C ALA A 221 0.04 -20.03 16.55
N ASP A 222 1.04 -20.56 17.26
CA ASP A 222 0.87 -21.43 18.44
C ASP A 222 0.32 -20.71 19.69
N GLY A 223 0.18 -19.38 19.63
CA GLY A 223 -0.33 -18.55 20.72
C GLY A 223 0.65 -18.34 21.87
N THR A 224 1.89 -18.80 21.74
CA THR A 224 2.90 -18.73 22.81
C THR A 224 4.24 -18.18 22.34
N THR A 225 4.60 -18.37 21.06
CA THR A 225 5.84 -17.87 20.49
C THR A 225 5.63 -16.45 19.97
N ALA A 226 6.07 -15.49 20.80
CA ALA A 226 6.07 -14.06 20.46
C ALA A 226 7.13 -13.70 19.41
N GLY A 227 6.97 -12.54 18.78
CA GLY A 227 7.88 -12.07 17.72
C GLY A 227 9.24 -11.56 18.21
N GLY A 228 9.44 -11.46 19.53
CA GLY A 228 10.74 -11.15 20.13
C GLY A 228 11.25 -9.75 19.77
N TYR A 229 12.51 -9.66 19.34
CA TYR A 229 13.17 -8.38 19.10
C TYR A 229 12.52 -7.55 17.97
N ASP A 230 11.96 -8.20 16.95
CA ASP A 230 11.32 -7.49 15.83
C ASP A 230 10.01 -6.79 16.23
N VAL A 231 9.37 -7.24 17.32
CA VAL A 231 8.21 -6.57 17.93
C VAL A 231 8.65 -5.36 18.74
N ILE A 232 9.77 -5.46 19.46
CA ILE A 232 10.32 -4.33 20.24
C ILE A 232 10.72 -3.18 19.32
N LYS A 233 11.35 -3.48 18.17
CA LYS A 233 11.79 -2.46 17.20
C LYS A 233 10.67 -1.57 16.70
N VAL A 234 9.48 -2.14 16.52
CA VAL A 234 8.31 -1.41 16.02
C VAL A 234 7.53 -0.70 17.15
N GLY A 235 8.05 -0.73 18.39
CA GLY A 235 7.43 -0.08 19.55
C GLY A 235 6.51 -1.00 20.38
N GLY A 236 6.48 -2.29 20.10
CA GLY A 236 5.71 -3.28 20.85
C GLY A 236 6.42 -3.86 22.08
N GLN A 237 5.75 -4.79 22.75
CA GLN A 237 6.27 -5.55 23.89
C GLN A 237 6.70 -6.96 23.44
N ALA A 238 7.78 -7.48 24.03
CA ALA A 238 8.41 -8.73 23.60
C ALA A 238 7.51 -9.98 23.62
N ASN A 239 6.42 -9.95 24.39
CA ASN A 239 5.45 -11.04 24.56
C ASN A 239 4.27 -10.96 23.58
N GLN A 240 4.19 -9.93 22.73
CA GLN A 240 3.09 -9.77 21.78
C GLN A 240 3.29 -10.65 20.53
N ILE A 241 2.16 -11.04 19.93
CA ILE A 241 2.11 -11.80 18.69
C ILE A 241 1.45 -10.90 17.66
N LEU A 242 2.26 -10.30 16.78
CA LEU A 242 1.74 -9.36 15.79
C LEU A 242 1.40 -10.06 14.48
N VAL A 243 0.26 -9.69 13.89
CA VAL A 243 -0.11 -10.02 12.52
C VAL A 243 -0.22 -8.75 11.68
N GLY A 244 0.26 -8.82 10.44
CA GLY A 244 0.19 -7.71 9.49
C GLY A 244 -1.12 -7.72 8.71
N MET A 245 -1.76 -6.56 8.64
CA MET A 245 -2.95 -6.35 7.82
C MET A 245 -2.86 -4.99 7.11
N GLY A 246 -3.01 -4.99 5.80
CA GLY A 246 -2.97 -3.81 4.96
C GLY A 246 -4.20 -2.90 5.09
N LEU A 247 -4.00 -1.59 4.98
CA LEU A 247 -5.07 -0.60 4.96
C LEU A 247 -5.48 -0.28 3.51
N GLY A 248 -6.47 -1.01 3.00
CA GLY A 248 -7.04 -0.81 1.66
C GLY A 248 -8.22 0.16 1.64
N ASN A 249 -8.67 0.51 0.42
CA ASN A 249 -9.79 1.43 0.20
C ASN A 249 -11.14 0.90 0.69
N ALA A 250 -11.30 -0.42 0.80
CA ALA A 250 -12.53 -1.00 1.33
C ALA A 250 -12.52 -1.24 2.85
N SER A 251 -11.46 -0.85 3.55
CA SER A 251 -11.52 -0.81 5.00
C SER A 251 -12.54 0.25 5.42
N ASN A 252 -13.33 -0.03 6.45
CA ASN A 252 -14.32 0.93 6.94
C ASN A 252 -13.71 2.18 7.61
N LEU A 253 -12.39 2.22 7.86
CA LEU A 253 -11.65 3.45 8.17
C LEU A 253 -11.59 4.41 6.98
N VAL A 254 -11.77 3.88 5.77
CA VAL A 254 -11.76 4.60 4.50
C VAL A 254 -13.17 4.68 3.94
N GLY A 255 -13.66 5.89 3.70
CA GLY A 255 -14.98 6.14 3.11
C GLY A 255 -16.20 5.90 4.01
N GLU A 256 -16.11 5.06 5.05
CA GLU A 256 -17.29 4.59 5.81
C GLU A 256 -17.33 4.95 7.30
N GLY A 257 -16.23 5.44 7.88
CA GLY A 257 -16.17 5.81 9.30
C GLY A 257 -17.11 6.97 9.65
N VAL A 258 -17.76 6.90 10.81
CA VAL A 258 -18.74 7.91 11.26
C VAL A 258 -18.04 9.17 11.75
N PHE A 259 -16.94 9.00 12.51
CA PHE A 259 -16.22 10.12 13.14
C PHE A 259 -14.81 10.34 12.58
N THR A 260 -14.14 9.28 12.18
CA THR A 260 -12.79 9.33 11.62
C THR A 260 -12.80 8.59 10.31
N ASN A 261 -12.52 9.31 9.22
CA ASN A 261 -12.64 8.77 7.89
C ASN A 261 -11.52 9.31 7.01
N LEU A 262 -10.64 8.43 6.58
CA LEU A 262 -9.70 8.73 5.53
C LEU A 262 -10.48 8.73 4.20
N LEU A 263 -10.43 9.82 3.45
CA LEU A 263 -11.13 9.86 2.16
C LEU A 263 -10.64 8.78 1.18
N HIS A 264 -9.35 8.44 1.26
CA HIS A 264 -8.70 7.40 0.48
C HIS A 264 -7.64 6.70 1.33
N ALA A 265 -7.35 5.43 1.03
CA ALA A 265 -6.23 4.72 1.61
C ALA A 265 -4.92 5.44 1.26
N PRO A 266 -4.04 5.69 2.24
CA PRO A 266 -2.78 6.36 2.01
C PRO A 266 -1.79 5.45 1.28
N TYR A 267 -0.94 6.07 0.44
CA TYR A 267 0.01 5.37 -0.42
C TYR A 267 1.45 5.69 -0.04
N TYR A 268 2.31 4.68 -0.08
CA TYR A 268 3.76 4.82 -0.03
C TYR A 268 4.29 4.97 -1.46
N GLY A 269 4.94 6.10 -1.75
CA GLY A 269 5.35 6.47 -3.09
C GLY A 269 6.62 5.76 -3.60
N ASN A 270 7.43 5.18 -2.69
CA ASN A 270 8.68 4.55 -3.05
C ASN A 270 8.52 3.03 -3.20
N VAL A 271 7.73 2.60 -4.17
CA VAL A 271 7.62 1.17 -4.54
C VAL A 271 7.73 0.98 -6.05
N ALA A 272 8.05 -0.23 -6.48
CA ALA A 272 8.01 -0.56 -7.89
C ALA A 272 6.56 -0.51 -8.42
N LYS A 273 6.43 -0.33 -9.73
CA LYS A 273 5.14 -0.17 -10.43
C LYS A 273 4.13 -1.29 -10.14
N ASN A 274 4.60 -2.50 -9.87
CA ASN A 274 3.80 -3.70 -9.68
C ASN A 274 3.73 -4.14 -8.20
N GLU A 275 4.23 -3.32 -7.27
CA GLU A 275 4.28 -3.64 -5.85
C GLU A 275 3.11 -3.00 -5.08
N TYR A 276 2.76 -3.65 -3.98
CA TYR A 276 1.82 -3.19 -2.99
C TYR A 276 2.30 -1.87 -2.37
N CYS A 277 1.40 -0.90 -2.20
CA CYS A 277 1.77 0.45 -1.78
C CYS A 277 0.93 1.02 -0.62
N HIS A 278 0.01 0.24 -0.04
CA HIS A 278 -0.66 0.67 1.18
C HIS A 278 0.18 0.38 2.42
N TYR A 279 -0.13 1.09 3.50
CA TYR A 279 0.48 0.86 4.81
C TYR A 279 -0.13 -0.37 5.50
N ILE A 280 0.65 -0.99 6.37
CA ILE A 280 0.31 -2.25 7.02
C ILE A 280 0.22 -2.00 8.53
N ALA A 281 -0.95 -2.26 9.10
CA ALA A 281 -1.18 -2.29 10.53
C ALA A 281 -0.64 -3.60 11.12
N LEU A 282 0.14 -3.48 12.20
CA LEU A 282 0.61 -4.60 13.01
C LEU A 282 -0.29 -4.72 14.23
N ILE A 283 -1.07 -5.79 14.28
CA ILE A 283 -2.12 -6.03 15.28
C ILE A 283 -1.69 -7.17 16.21
N ASP A 284 -1.68 -6.92 17.51
CA ASP A 284 -1.44 -7.94 18.53
C ASP A 284 -2.67 -8.84 18.70
N VAL A 285 -2.50 -10.11 18.35
CA VAL A 285 -3.54 -11.16 18.47
C VAL A 285 -3.36 -12.05 19.70
N ALA A 286 -2.32 -11.80 20.51
CA ALA A 286 -2.21 -12.42 21.83
C ALA A 286 -3.19 -11.78 22.84
N SER A 287 -3.53 -10.51 22.63
CA SER A 287 -4.55 -9.78 23.39
C SER A 287 -5.95 -10.08 22.86
N SER A 288 -6.95 -10.14 23.75
CA SER A 288 -8.38 -10.24 23.37
C SER A 288 -9.19 -9.17 24.13
N PRO A 289 -9.76 -8.16 23.44
CA PRO A 289 -9.70 -7.93 22.00
C PRO A 289 -8.28 -7.65 21.49
N ALA A 290 -8.03 -7.96 20.22
CA ALA A 290 -6.79 -7.63 19.52
C ALA A 290 -6.55 -6.11 19.48
N LYS A 291 -5.29 -5.69 19.43
CA LYS A 291 -4.90 -4.26 19.55
C LYS A 291 -3.91 -3.83 18.50
N LEU A 292 -4.05 -2.61 17.98
CA LEU A 292 -3.00 -2.00 17.16
C LEU A 292 -1.74 -1.80 18.00
N VAL A 293 -0.58 -2.15 17.45
CA VAL A 293 0.72 -1.89 18.06
C VAL A 293 1.52 -0.88 17.25
N ALA A 294 1.57 -1.05 15.93
CA ALA A 294 2.35 -0.20 15.06
C ALA A 294 1.77 -0.20 13.64
N VAL A 295 2.22 0.76 12.84
CA VAL A 295 1.97 0.81 11.39
C VAL A 295 3.33 0.86 10.70
N VAL A 296 3.48 0.07 9.64
CA VAL A 296 4.68 0.02 8.79
C VAL A 296 4.32 0.37 7.36
N ASP A 297 5.31 0.82 6.59
CA ASP A 297 5.13 1.05 5.16
C ASP A 297 5.09 -0.27 4.36
N SER A 298 4.92 -0.19 3.04
CA SER A 298 4.87 -1.36 2.16
C SER A 298 6.24 -2.02 1.89
N ARG A 299 7.33 -1.47 2.42
CA ARG A 299 8.66 -2.10 2.50
C ARG A 299 8.89 -2.76 3.87
N GLY A 300 7.96 -2.54 4.80
CA GLY A 300 7.97 -3.04 6.16
C GLY A 300 8.75 -2.17 7.13
N ASP A 301 9.11 -0.95 6.75
CA ASP A 301 9.88 -0.03 7.60
C ASP A 301 8.96 0.70 8.57
N PHE A 302 9.44 0.86 9.79
CA PHE A 302 8.70 1.52 10.88
C PHE A 302 9.12 2.98 11.01
N LEU A 303 8.36 3.76 11.80
CA LEU A 303 8.49 5.22 11.87
C LEU A 303 9.93 5.72 12.08
N ASP A 304 10.65 5.16 13.05
CA ASP A 304 12.03 5.59 13.35
C ASP A 304 13.01 5.22 12.23
N GLU A 305 12.79 4.08 11.55
CA GLU A 305 13.58 3.65 10.41
C GLU A 305 13.35 4.58 9.21
N GLU A 306 12.08 4.90 8.91
CA GLU A 306 11.71 5.86 7.85
C GLU A 306 12.26 7.25 8.13
N PHE A 307 12.21 7.72 9.39
CA PHE A 307 12.78 9.01 9.77
C PHE A 307 14.31 9.05 9.65
N ALA A 308 15.00 7.98 10.07
CA ALA A 308 16.45 7.88 9.97
C ALA A 308 16.91 7.86 8.49
N GLU A 309 16.15 7.20 7.61
CA GLU A 309 16.43 7.21 6.17
C GLU A 309 16.10 8.56 5.52
N ALA A 310 14.97 9.18 5.89
CA ALA A 310 14.58 10.50 5.41
C ALA A 310 15.56 11.60 5.84
N THR A 311 16.25 11.45 6.97
CA THR A 311 17.25 12.41 7.46
C THR A 311 18.68 12.09 7.00
N GLY A 312 18.91 10.92 6.40
CA GLY A 312 20.24 10.45 6.00
C GLY A 312 21.12 10.02 7.20
N GLN A 313 20.50 9.69 8.32
CA GLN A 313 21.18 9.16 9.51
C GLN A 313 21.51 7.67 9.37
N LYS A 314 20.71 6.95 8.58
CA LYS A 314 20.99 5.56 8.21
C LYS A 314 21.86 5.53 6.95
N PRO A 315 23.03 4.84 6.98
CA PRO A 315 23.97 4.77 5.86
C PRO A 315 23.44 3.99 4.67
#